data_AF-A0A534YJK6-F1
#
_entry.id   AF-A0A534YJK6-F1
#
_cell.length_a   1.000
_cell.length_b   1.000
_cell.length_c   1.000
_cell.angle_alpha   90.00
_cell.angle_beta   90.00
_cell.angle_gamma   90.00
#
_symmetry.space_group_name_H-M   'P 1'
#
loop_
_entity.id
_entity.type
_entity.pdbx_description
1 polymer ?
#
loop_
_entity_poly.entity_id
_entity_poly.type
_entity_poly.pdbx_seq_one_letter_code
_entity_poly.pdbx_strand_id
1 'polypeptide(L)'
;IFEKPLKADYAIVRAWKGDKWGNLVFRKTARNFSPMMCTAARITIAEVEHLVEVGELEPDQVHVPSVFVKRIFQGKNYEKPIEKRTMRAA
;
A
#
# COMPACT_ATOMS: atom_id res chain seq x y z
N ILE A 1 27.72 15.45 -1.86
CA ILE A 1 26.53 16.01 -1.19
C ILE A 1 25.93 14.90 -0.34
N PHE A 2 25.52 15.19 0.90
CA PHE A 2 24.97 14.22 1.86
C PHE A 2 23.50 14.53 2.10
N GLU A 3 22.63 13.50 2.01
CA GLU A 3 21.18 13.61 2.22
C GLU A 3 20.76 12.91 3.52
N LYS A 4 19.83 13.52 4.26
CA LYS A 4 19.33 13.00 5.54
C LYS A 4 18.11 12.08 5.32
N PRO A 5 17.87 11.09 6.19
CA PRO A 5 16.67 10.25 6.11
C PRO A 5 15.40 11.07 6.38
N LEU A 6 14.36 10.83 5.58
CA LEU A 6 13.03 11.39 5.79
C LEU A 6 12.27 10.57 6.84
N LYS A 7 11.75 11.24 7.87
CA LYS A 7 10.80 10.67 8.83
C LYS A 7 9.51 11.47 8.83
N ALA A 8 8.38 10.76 8.93
CA ALA A 8 7.06 11.37 9.00
C ALA A 8 6.29 10.93 10.25
N ASP A 9 5.34 11.75 10.70
CA ASP A 9 4.39 11.32 11.73
C ASP A 9 3.37 10.34 11.18
N TYR A 10 2.88 10.60 9.97
CA TYR A 10 1.85 9.82 9.30
C TYR A 10 2.28 9.43 7.89
N ALA A 11 1.98 8.19 7.51
CA ALA A 11 2.00 7.74 6.13
C ALA A 11 0.59 7.31 5.72
N ILE A 12 0.10 7.85 4.61
CA ILE A 12 -1.17 7.46 4.00
C ILE A 12 -0.80 6.69 2.73
N VAL A 13 -1.16 5.43 2.69
CA VAL A 13 -0.78 4.53 1.60
C VAL A 13 -2.00 3.81 1.04
N ARG A 14 -1.93 3.49 -0.25
CA ARG A 14 -2.96 2.72 -0.94
C ARG A 14 -2.41 1.36 -1.37
N ALA A 15 -3.08 0.30 -0.95
CA ALA A 15 -2.76 -1.08 -1.29
C ALA A 15 -3.94 -1.76 -2.02
N TRP A 16 -3.66 -2.88 -2.68
CA TRP A 16 -4.68 -3.62 -3.41
C TRP A 16 -5.47 -4.55 -2.49
N LYS A 17 -4.76 -5.38 -1.72
CA LYS A 17 -5.35 -6.21 -0.67
C LYS A 17 -4.66 -5.92 0.65
N GLY A 18 -5.40 -6.07 1.75
CA GLY A 18 -4.80 -6.22 3.06
C GLY A 18 -5.68 -7.03 4.00
N ASP A 19 -5.07 -7.64 5.02
CA ASP A 19 -5.80 -8.39 6.04
C ASP A 19 -6.13 -7.54 7.27
N LYS A 20 -6.99 -8.04 8.15
CA LYS A 20 -7.32 -7.37 9.41
C LYS A 20 -6.13 -7.16 10.36
N TRP A 21 -5.01 -7.86 10.16
CA TRP A 21 -3.77 -7.62 10.92
C TRP A 21 -2.95 -6.46 10.35
N GLY A 22 -3.16 -6.08 9.09
CA GLY A 22 -2.45 -5.00 8.42
C GLY A 22 -1.36 -5.45 7.45
N ASN A 23 -1.29 -6.74 7.11
CA ASN A 23 -0.43 -7.20 6.02
C ASN A 23 -0.95 -6.65 4.69
N LEU A 24 -0.07 -6.13 3.83
CA LEU A 24 -0.47 -5.49 2.58
C LEU A 24 0.13 -6.15 1.34
N VAL A 25 -0.69 -6.21 0.29
CA VAL A 25 -0.31 -6.64 -1.05
C VAL A 25 -0.61 -5.53 -2.05
N PHE A 26 0.38 -5.15 -2.87
CA PHE A 26 0.26 -4.12 -3.90
C PHE A 26 0.19 -4.74 -5.29
N ARG A 27 -0.54 -4.11 -6.20
CA ARG A 27 -0.77 -4.62 -7.55
C ARG A 27 0.04 -3.84 -8.58
N LYS A 28 0.90 -4.55 -9.33
CA LYS A 28 1.72 -3.99 -10.42
C LYS A 28 2.55 -2.78 -9.93
N THR A 29 2.63 -1.73 -10.74
CA THR A 29 3.39 -0.50 -10.48
C THR A 29 2.78 0.39 -9.40
N ALA A 30 1.55 0.11 -8.94
CA ALA A 30 0.95 0.80 -7.79
C ALA A 30 1.68 0.52 -6.46
N ARG A 31 2.70 -0.36 -6.47
CA ARG A 31 3.61 -0.60 -5.34
C ARG A 31 4.63 0.52 -5.11
N ASN A 32 4.82 1.44 -6.06
CA ASN A 32 5.80 2.54 -6.06
C ASN A 32 6.52 2.88 -4.72
N PHE A 33 6.12 3.96 -4.03
CA PHE A 33 6.73 4.45 -2.79
C PHE A 33 5.99 3.95 -1.54
N SER A 34 4.83 3.33 -1.69
CA SER A 34 3.98 2.92 -0.58
C SER A 34 4.73 2.09 0.49
N PRO A 35 5.49 1.01 0.16
CA PRO A 35 6.24 0.25 1.16
C PRO A 35 7.29 1.08 1.90
N MET A 36 7.97 2.00 1.21
CA MET A 36 8.98 2.87 1.84
C MET A 36 8.33 3.89 2.79
N MET A 37 7.15 4.43 2.43
CA MET A 37 6.42 5.34 3.31
C MET A 37 5.87 4.62 4.54
N CYS A 38 5.45 3.35 4.42
CA CYS A 38 5.02 2.53 5.56
C CYS A 38 6.10 2.39 6.64
N THR A 39 7.39 2.31 6.25
CA THR A 39 8.50 2.13 7.17
C THR A 39 9.08 3.45 7.69
N ALA A 40 8.86 4.55 6.96
CA ALA A 40 9.38 5.88 7.29
C ALA A 40 8.48 6.70 8.23
N ALA A 41 7.30 6.20 8.58
CA ALA A 41 6.32 6.91 9.41
C ALA A 41 6.08 6.27 10.77
N ARG A 42 5.69 7.10 11.75
CA ARG A 42 5.27 6.64 13.09
C ARG A 42 3.91 5.94 13.06
N ILE A 43 2.97 6.47 12.28
CA ILE A 43 1.62 5.90 12.10
C ILE A 43 1.33 5.73 10.62
N THR A 44 1.22 4.49 10.16
CA THR A 44 0.80 4.18 8.80
C THR A 44 -0.68 3.84 8.76
N ILE A 45 -1.40 4.54 7.90
CA ILE A 45 -2.81 4.35 7.58
C ILE A 45 -2.88 3.77 6.16
N ALA A 46 -3.30 2.52 6.07
CA ALA A 46 -3.42 1.81 4.81
C ALA A 46 -4.87 1.76 4.35
N GLU A 47 -5.12 2.33 3.18
CA GLU A 47 -6.35 2.17 2.44
C GLU A 47 -6.23 0.96 1.49
N VAL A 48 -7.19 0.03 1.56
CA VAL A 48 -7.19 -1.19 0.71
C VAL A 48 -8.44 -1.31 -0.14
N GLU A 49 -8.31 -1.90 -1.33
CA GLU A 49 -9.46 -2.21 -2.19
C GLU A 49 -10.21 -3.45 -1.70
N HIS A 50 -9.46 -4.46 -1.25
CA HIS A 50 -10.00 -5.68 -0.66
C HIS A 50 -9.45 -5.87 0.74
N LEU A 51 -10.33 -5.77 1.74
CA LEU A 51 -10.03 -6.15 3.12
C LEU A 51 -10.42 -7.62 3.31
N VAL A 52 -9.46 -8.45 3.65
CA VAL A 52 -9.63 -9.90 3.81
C VAL A 52 -9.45 -10.34 5.26
N GLU A 53 -9.88 -11.56 5.58
CA GLU A 53 -9.66 -12.13 6.91
C GLU A 53 -8.19 -12.55 7.09
N VAL A 54 -7.77 -12.68 8.35
CA VAL A 54 -6.42 -13.14 8.68
C VAL A 54 -6.23 -14.58 8.20
N GLY A 55 -5.14 -14.83 7.48
CA GLY A 55 -4.83 -16.14 6.89
C GLY A 55 -5.31 -16.32 5.44
N GLU A 56 -6.12 -15.40 4.90
CA GLU A 56 -6.50 -15.43 3.48
C GLU A 56 -5.39 -14.88 2.56
N LEU A 57 -4.45 -14.12 3.11
CA LEU A 57 -3.23 -13.73 2.40
C LEU A 57 -2.17 -14.82 2.58
N GLU A 58 -1.66 -15.33 1.46
CA GLU A 58 -0.51 -16.22 1.45
C GLU A 58 0.72 -15.47 2.04
N PRO A 59 1.40 -16.03 3.06
CA PRO A 59 2.51 -15.35 3.73
C PRO A 59 3.62 -14.88 2.78
N ASP A 60 3.97 -15.69 1.78
CA ASP A 60 5.02 -15.37 0.80
C ASP A 60 4.61 -14.27 -0.20
N GLN A 61 3.33 -13.91 -0.26
CA GLN A 61 2.82 -12.83 -1.11
C GLN A 61 2.74 -11.48 -0.38
N VAL A 62 3.00 -11.43 0.93
CA VAL A 62 2.93 -10.20 1.71
C VAL A 62 4.13 -9.30 1.38
N HIS A 63 3.86 -8.07 0.92
CA HIS A 63 4.94 -7.12 0.61
C HIS A 63 5.30 -6.22 1.79
N VAL A 64 4.29 -5.83 2.58
CA VAL A 64 4.49 -5.04 3.79
C VAL A 64 3.85 -5.81 4.95
N PRO A 65 4.67 -6.28 5.90
CA PRO A 65 4.16 -6.94 7.10
C PRO A 65 3.35 -5.99 7.99
N SER A 66 2.39 -6.56 8.72
CA SER A 66 1.49 -5.86 9.65
C SER A 66 2.18 -4.94 10.66
N VAL A 67 3.44 -5.23 11.04
CA VAL A 67 4.20 -4.42 12.00
C VAL A 67 4.28 -2.93 11.63
N PHE A 68 4.31 -2.63 10.33
CA PHE A 68 4.44 -1.28 9.79
C PHE A 68 3.10 -0.56 9.61
N VAL A 69 1.97 -1.24 9.80
CA VAL A 69 0.62 -0.71 9.56
C VAL A 69 -0.12 -0.60 10.88
N LYS A 70 -0.67 0.59 11.19
CA LYS A 70 -1.36 0.86 12.46
C LYS A 70 -2.87 0.98 12.29
N ARG A 71 -3.31 1.45 11.13
CA ARG A 71 -4.73 1.56 10.78
C ARG A 71 -4.91 1.00 9.39
N ILE A 72 -5.97 0.21 9.20
CA ILE A 72 -6.37 -0.27 7.89
C ILE A 72 -7.86 0.00 7.71
N PHE A 73 -8.26 0.41 6.52
CA PHE A 73 -9.67 0.56 6.17
C PHE A 73 -9.90 0.20 4.70
N GLN A 74 -11.11 -0.23 4.39
CA GLN A 74 -11.51 -0.52 3.03
C GLN A 74 -12.11 0.72 2.38
N GLY A 75 -11.41 1.28 1.39
CA GLY A 75 -11.96 2.34 0.56
C GLY A 75 -12.99 1.81 -0.43
N LYS A 76 -13.97 2.65 -0.78
CA LYS A 76 -15.02 2.36 -1.76
C LYS A 76 -14.90 3.32 -2.93
N ASN A 77 -15.35 2.89 -4.12
CA ASN A 77 -15.47 3.74 -5.32
C ASN A 77 -14.16 4.42 -5.77
N TYR A 78 -13.09 3.64 -5.96
CA TYR A 78 -11.83 4.20 -6.44
C TYR A 78 -11.91 4.65 -7.89
N GLU A 79 -11.53 5.90 -8.11
CA GLU A 79 -11.12 6.36 -9.43
C GLU A 79 -9.64 5.99 -9.66
N LYS A 80 -9.35 5.44 -10.84
CA LYS A 80 -7.98 5.13 -11.29
C LYS A 80 -7.72 5.82 -12.62
N PRO A 81 -7.62 7.16 -12.64
CA PRO A 81 -7.40 7.90 -13.86
C PRO A 81 -6.05 7.49 -14.48
N ILE A 82 -6.02 7.41 -15.80
CA ILE A 82 -4.80 7.16 -16.56
C ILE A 82 -4.38 8.51 -17.16
N GLU A 83 -3.28 9.08 -16.67
CA GLU A 83 -2.78 10.38 -17.13
C GLU A 83 -2.51 10.39 -18.63
N LYS A 84 -1.83 9.35 -19.14
CA LYS A 84 -1.53 9.18 -20.56
C LYS A 84 -1.85 7.76 -21.02
N ARG A 85 -2.99 7.58 -21.69
CA ARG A 85 -3.44 6.28 -22.23
C ARG A 85 -2.80 6.02 -23.60
N THR A 86 -1.72 5.24 -23.61
CA THR A 86 -1.04 4.82 -24.84
C THR A 86 -1.44 3.38 -25.20
N MET A 87 -1.95 3.17 -26.41
CA MET A 87 -2.32 1.86 -26.96
C MET A 87 -1.43 1.56 -28.17
N ARG A 88 -1.06 0.30 -28.40
CA ARG A 88 -0.44 -0.11 -29.67
C ARG A 88 -1.54 -0.21 -30.74
N ALA A 89 -1.22 0.12 -31.99
CA ALA A 89 -2.10 -0.22 -33.10
C ALA A 89 -2.20 -1.75 -33.20
N ALA A 90 -3.41 -2.24 -33.49
CA ALA A 90 -3.70 -3.67 -33.62
C ALA A 90 -3.02 -4.28 -34.86
#